data_AF-A0A3S3QK45-F1
#
_entry.id   AF-A0A3S3QK45-F1
#
_cell.length_a   1.000
_cell.length_b   1.000
_cell.length_c   1.000
_cell.angle_alpha   90.00
_cell.angle_beta   90.00
_cell.angle_gamma   90.00
#
_symmetry.space_group_name_H-M   'P 1'
#
loop_
_entity.id
_entity.type
_entity.pdbx_description
1 polymer ?
#
loop_
_entity_poly.entity_id
_entity_poly.type
_entity_poly.pdbx_seq_one_letter_code
_entity_poly.pdbx_strand_id
1 'polypeptide(L)'
;QPATMLGVRFEAGLVDLIIRDVGKEPGSLPLLEFCLTQLWERQECRRISHDAYKAIGGVQQALAKHADAVYTEFTESEREQLRHIFLKLVRPGQGTEDTRQVATVGQIQAEYRELITRLADKRLIVTGRDEERGEETVEVVHEALIRRWRTLRQWVEEERGHLILREQVRVINEFLANLFR
;
A
#
# COMPACT_ATOMS: atom_id res chain seq x y z
N GLN A 1 23.82 3.45 -7.93
CA GLN A 1 24.12 3.68 -9.37
C GLN A 1 24.04 2.36 -10.19
N PRO A 2 22.89 1.67 -10.31
CA PRO A 2 22.76 0.49 -11.17
C PRO A 2 22.42 0.79 -12.65
N ALA A 3 21.69 1.88 -12.93
CA ALA A 3 21.22 2.22 -14.28
C ALA A 3 22.35 2.47 -15.29
N THR A 4 23.42 3.17 -14.86
CA THR A 4 24.60 3.44 -15.70
C THR A 4 25.38 2.17 -16.04
N MET A 5 25.36 1.18 -15.16
CA MET A 5 26.07 -0.09 -15.32
C MET A 5 25.37 -1.03 -16.33
N LEU A 6 24.07 -0.83 -16.54
CA LEU A 6 23.24 -1.56 -17.53
C LEU A 6 22.96 -0.75 -18.81
N GLY A 7 23.52 0.47 -18.91
CA GLY A 7 23.37 1.35 -20.08
C GLY A 7 21.99 1.98 -20.22
N VAL A 8 21.17 2.00 -19.16
CA VAL A 8 19.83 2.61 -19.17
C VAL A 8 19.94 4.09 -18.84
N ARG A 9 19.30 4.93 -19.65
CA ARG A 9 19.35 6.39 -19.51
C ARG A 9 17.96 6.95 -19.23
N PHE A 10 17.91 7.95 -18.37
CA PHE A 10 16.73 8.79 -18.20
C PHE A 10 16.73 9.89 -19.24
N GLU A 11 15.56 10.25 -19.72
CA GLU A 11 15.37 11.46 -20.50
C GLU A 11 15.79 12.70 -19.70
N ALA A 12 16.27 13.72 -20.40
CA ALA A 12 16.76 14.95 -19.77
C ALA A 12 15.67 15.58 -18.86
N GLY A 13 16.07 15.98 -17.65
CA GLY A 13 15.19 16.59 -16.64
C GLY A 13 14.21 15.63 -15.95
N LEU A 14 14.14 14.35 -16.34
CA LEU A 14 13.22 13.40 -15.70
C LEU A 14 13.64 13.07 -14.26
N VAL A 15 14.94 12.95 -14.00
CA VAL A 15 15.44 12.68 -12.65
C VAL A 15 15.07 13.82 -11.69
N ASP A 16 15.24 15.07 -12.12
CA ASP A 16 14.87 16.24 -11.30
C ASP A 16 13.37 16.31 -11.03
N LEU A 17 12.56 15.93 -12.02
CA LEU A 17 11.10 15.81 -11.87
C LEU A 17 10.74 14.74 -10.83
N ILE A 18 11.34 13.55 -10.92
CA ILE A 18 11.13 12.47 -9.94
C ILE A 18 11.50 12.92 -8.53
N ILE A 19 12.66 13.55 -8.36
CA ILE A 19 13.12 14.06 -7.06
C ILE A 19 12.14 15.10 -6.50
N ARG A 20 11.64 15.99 -7.36
CA ARG A 20 10.64 16.99 -6.96
C ARG A 20 9.34 16.33 -6.53
N ASP A 21 8.86 15.34 -7.27
CA ASP A 21 7.59 14.66 -7.01
C ASP A 21 7.63 13.78 -5.76
N VAL A 22 8.78 13.19 -5.41
CA VAL A 22 8.98 12.46 -4.15
C VAL A 22 8.76 13.36 -2.92
N GLY A 23 9.08 14.66 -3.04
CA GLY A 23 8.93 15.62 -1.95
C GLY A 23 9.81 15.29 -0.73
N LYS A 24 9.39 15.75 0.45
CA LYS A 24 10.07 15.50 1.75
C LYS A 24 9.28 14.56 2.67
N GLU A 25 8.31 13.81 2.14
CA GLU A 25 7.47 12.94 2.95
C GLU A 25 8.31 11.80 3.57
N PRO A 26 8.20 11.55 4.89
CA PRO A 26 8.78 10.37 5.51
C PRO A 26 8.25 9.09 4.84
N GLY A 27 9.13 8.11 4.59
CA GLY A 27 8.75 6.84 3.95
C GLY A 27 8.72 6.86 2.42
N SER A 28 9.09 7.97 1.78
CA SER A 28 9.06 8.12 0.32
C SER A 28 10.05 7.24 -0.46
N LEU A 29 11.04 6.62 0.20
CA LEU A 29 12.02 5.72 -0.42
C LEU A 29 11.40 4.43 -0.97
N PRO A 30 10.65 3.62 -0.18
CA PRO A 30 9.90 2.49 -0.72
C PRO A 30 8.98 2.84 -1.89
N LEU A 31 8.30 3.99 -1.83
CA LEU A 31 7.44 4.44 -2.92
C LEU A 31 8.25 4.79 -4.17
N LEU A 32 9.41 5.45 -4.01
CA LEU A 32 10.33 5.73 -5.09
C LEU A 32 10.89 4.45 -5.71
N GLU A 33 11.29 3.47 -4.90
CA GLU A 33 11.75 2.16 -5.39
C GLU A 33 10.67 1.47 -6.22
N PHE A 34 9.43 1.47 -5.75
CA PHE A 34 8.29 0.94 -6.47
C PHE A 34 8.12 1.65 -7.82
N CYS A 35 8.12 2.99 -7.81
CA CYS A 35 8.01 3.81 -9.02
C CYS A 35 9.15 3.51 -10.02
N LEU A 36 10.39 3.40 -9.55
CA LEU A 36 11.54 3.11 -10.40
C LEU A 36 11.48 1.69 -10.99
N THR A 37 10.97 0.72 -10.22
CA THR A 37 10.72 -0.65 -10.73
C THR A 37 9.69 -0.63 -11.86
N GLN A 38 8.59 0.11 -11.68
CA GLN A 38 7.54 0.25 -12.70
C GLN A 38 8.02 0.98 -13.97
N LEU A 39 8.94 1.94 -13.84
CA LEU A 39 9.59 2.61 -14.96
C LEU A 39 10.56 1.69 -15.68
N TRP A 40 11.29 0.85 -14.95
CA TRP A 40 12.22 -0.10 -15.52
C TRP A 40 11.53 -1.13 -16.43
N GLU A 41 10.34 -1.59 -16.03
CA GLU A 41 9.51 -2.49 -16.84
C GLU A 41 8.98 -1.83 -18.13
N ARG A 42 8.90 -0.50 -18.15
CA ARG A 42 8.39 0.31 -19.28
C ARG A 42 9.48 1.00 -20.08
N GLN A 43 10.75 0.62 -19.86
CA GLN A 43 11.84 1.19 -20.63
C GLN A 43 11.77 0.74 -22.09
N GLU A 44 12.04 1.66 -23.01
CA GLU A 44 12.11 1.38 -24.43
C GLU A 44 13.52 1.70 -24.93
N CYS A 45 14.15 0.76 -25.64
CA CYS A 45 15.52 0.95 -26.15
C CYS A 45 16.52 1.42 -25.07
N ARG A 46 16.40 0.91 -23.84
CA ARG A 46 17.20 1.33 -22.65
C ARG A 46 17.04 2.80 -22.28
N ARG A 47 15.89 3.40 -22.59
CA ARG A 47 15.54 4.76 -22.23
C ARG A 47 14.24 4.78 -21.43
N ILE A 48 14.26 5.52 -20.33
CA ILE A 48 13.07 5.84 -19.54
C ILE A 48 12.66 7.28 -19.90
N SER A 49 11.46 7.43 -20.46
CA SER A 49 10.93 8.69 -20.98
C SER A 49 10.00 9.39 -19.99
N HIS A 50 9.74 10.68 -20.23
CA HIS A 50 8.68 11.42 -19.53
C HIS A 50 7.30 10.79 -19.77
N ASP A 51 7.09 10.20 -20.94
CA ASP A 51 5.81 9.56 -21.27
C ASP A 51 5.61 8.27 -20.46
N ALA A 52 6.64 7.45 -20.27
CA ALA A 52 6.59 6.30 -19.37
C ALA A 52 6.29 6.74 -17.93
N TYR A 53 6.88 7.85 -17.48
CA TYR A 53 6.61 8.42 -16.16
C TYR A 53 5.17 8.92 -15.99
N LYS A 54 4.63 9.61 -16.99
CA LYS A 54 3.22 10.04 -17.01
C LYS A 54 2.26 8.85 -17.09
N ALA A 55 2.62 7.81 -17.84
CA ALA A 55 1.80 6.61 -17.98
C ALA A 55 1.58 5.93 -16.63
N ILE A 56 2.62 5.82 -15.80
CA ILE A 56 2.50 5.33 -14.43
C ILE A 56 1.91 6.36 -13.45
N GLY A 57 1.64 7.60 -13.89
CA GLY A 57 1.05 8.65 -13.05
C GLY A 57 2.02 9.32 -12.08
N GLY A 58 3.32 9.20 -12.36
CA GLY A 58 4.39 9.71 -11.49
C GLY A 58 4.54 8.94 -10.18
N VAL A 59 5.48 9.36 -9.33
CA VAL A 59 5.77 8.70 -8.04
C VAL A 59 4.52 8.60 -7.18
N GLN A 60 3.71 9.65 -7.22
CA GLN A 60 2.58 9.79 -6.32
C GLN A 60 1.40 8.88 -6.70
N GLN A 61 1.12 8.65 -7.99
CA GLN A 61 -0.03 7.81 -8.40
C GLN A 61 0.36 6.40 -8.87
N ALA A 62 1.65 6.11 -9.06
CA ALA A 62 2.11 4.81 -9.52
C ALA A 62 1.52 3.64 -8.73
N LEU A 63 1.54 3.74 -7.39
CA LEU A 63 1.01 2.69 -6.53
C LEU A 63 -0.53 2.56 -6.62
N ALA A 64 -1.25 3.67 -6.74
CA ALA A 64 -2.71 3.66 -6.88
C ALA A 64 -3.14 3.07 -8.22
N LYS A 65 -2.50 3.45 -9.33
CA LYS A 65 -2.76 2.88 -10.65
C LYS A 65 -2.44 1.38 -10.70
N HIS A 66 -1.35 0.97 -10.06
CA HIS A 66 -1.01 -0.44 -9.92
C HIS A 66 -2.07 -1.20 -9.13
N ALA A 67 -2.54 -0.64 -8.01
CA ALA A 67 -3.62 -1.23 -7.23
C ALA A 67 -4.92 -1.38 -8.02
N ASP A 68 -5.29 -0.38 -8.83
CA ASP A 68 -6.44 -0.48 -9.73
C ASP A 68 -6.25 -1.61 -10.76
N ALA A 69 -5.07 -1.70 -11.39
CA ALA A 69 -4.77 -2.77 -12.34
C ALA A 69 -4.88 -4.16 -11.69
N VAL A 70 -4.23 -4.34 -10.53
CA VAL A 70 -4.28 -5.58 -9.76
C VAL A 70 -5.71 -5.92 -9.34
N TYR A 71 -6.49 -4.95 -8.85
CA TYR A 71 -7.90 -5.14 -8.47
C TYR A 71 -8.76 -5.64 -9.64
N THR A 72 -8.49 -5.18 -10.86
CA THR A 72 -9.24 -5.64 -12.05
C THR A 72 -8.98 -7.10 -12.41
N GLU A 73 -7.84 -7.68 -11.99
CA GLU A 73 -7.50 -9.09 -12.23
C GLU A 73 -8.34 -10.07 -11.38
N PHE A 74 -8.93 -9.60 -10.28
CA PHE A 74 -9.72 -10.45 -9.36
C PHE A 74 -11.18 -10.56 -9.82
N THR A 75 -11.79 -11.71 -9.52
CA THR A 75 -13.22 -11.98 -9.70
C THR A 75 -14.08 -11.17 -8.73
N GLU A 76 -15.37 -11.04 -8.98
CA GLU A 76 -16.27 -10.26 -8.11
C GLU A 76 -16.30 -10.78 -6.67
N SER A 77 -16.32 -12.10 -6.49
CA SER A 77 -16.25 -12.74 -5.16
C SER A 77 -14.94 -12.40 -4.44
N GLU A 78 -13.81 -12.48 -5.14
CA GLU A 78 -12.51 -12.12 -4.55
C GLU A 78 -12.42 -10.62 -4.24
N ARG A 79 -13.06 -9.75 -5.03
CA ARG A 79 -13.06 -8.29 -4.80
C ARG A 79 -13.75 -7.92 -3.48
N GLU A 80 -14.82 -8.61 -3.11
CA GLU A 80 -15.45 -8.45 -1.79
C GLU A 80 -14.48 -8.86 -0.67
N GLN A 81 -13.75 -9.96 -0.85
CA GLN A 81 -12.72 -10.42 0.10
C GLN A 81 -11.57 -9.40 0.19
N LEU A 82 -11.12 -8.84 -0.93
CA LEU A 82 -10.13 -7.76 -0.99
C LEU A 82 -10.59 -6.54 -0.18
N ARG A 83 -11.85 -6.11 -0.35
CA ARG A 83 -12.44 -5.02 0.45
C ARG A 83 -12.31 -5.33 1.94
N HIS A 84 -12.68 -6.53 2.37
CA HIS A 84 -12.56 -6.94 3.77
C HIS A 84 -11.11 -6.92 4.27
N ILE A 85 -10.17 -7.45 3.49
CA ILE A 85 -8.74 -7.44 3.82
C ILE A 85 -8.25 -6.01 4.01
N PHE A 86 -8.41 -5.13 3.02
CA PHE A 86 -7.87 -3.78 3.08
C PHE A 86 -8.48 -2.94 4.21
N LEU A 87 -9.77 -3.07 4.49
CA LEU A 87 -10.41 -2.39 5.61
C LEU A 87 -9.87 -2.81 6.99
N LYS A 88 -9.28 -4.02 7.10
CA LYS A 88 -8.59 -4.47 8.32
C LYS A 88 -7.20 -3.84 8.48
N LEU A 89 -6.61 -3.37 7.38
CA LEU A 89 -5.27 -2.79 7.31
C LEU A 89 -5.25 -1.26 7.38
N VAL A 90 -6.43 -0.64 7.55
CA VAL A 90 -6.58 0.81 7.71
C VAL A 90 -7.04 1.13 9.11
N ARG A 91 -6.37 2.09 9.75
CA ARG A 91 -6.82 2.74 10.98
C ARG A 91 -7.39 4.12 10.62
N PRO A 92 -8.69 4.38 10.88
CA PRO A 92 -9.28 5.66 10.57
C PRO A 92 -8.70 6.74 11.50
N GLY A 93 -8.36 7.90 10.93
CA GLY A 93 -8.01 9.08 11.72
C GLY A 93 -9.25 9.73 12.34
N GLN A 94 -9.15 10.19 13.58
CA GLN A 94 -10.20 10.99 14.23
C GLN A 94 -9.82 12.48 14.13
N GLY A 95 -10.08 13.08 12.97
CA GLY A 95 -9.66 14.45 12.66
C GLY A 95 -8.23 14.57 12.11
N THR A 96 -7.58 13.44 11.86
CA THR A 96 -6.27 13.31 11.21
C THR A 96 -6.39 12.44 9.96
N GLU A 97 -5.30 12.29 9.21
CA GLU A 97 -5.25 11.35 8.08
C GLU A 97 -5.42 9.89 8.54
N ASP A 98 -6.00 9.07 7.66
CA ASP A 98 -6.10 7.63 7.86
C ASP A 98 -4.71 6.99 7.71
N THR A 99 -4.35 6.09 8.63
CA THR A 99 -3.02 5.48 8.71
C THR A 99 -3.08 3.97 8.48
N ARG A 100 -1.92 3.37 8.21
CA ARG A 100 -1.84 1.91 8.10
C ARG A 100 -1.93 1.24 9.46
N GLN A 101 -2.50 0.04 9.48
CA GLN A 101 -2.60 -0.81 10.65
C GLN A 101 -2.02 -2.19 10.35
N VAL A 102 -1.23 -2.71 11.28
CA VAL A 102 -0.79 -4.11 11.28
C VAL A 102 -1.94 -4.98 11.79
N ALA A 103 -2.30 -6.01 11.03
CA ALA A 103 -3.27 -7.02 11.43
C ALA A 103 -2.64 -8.42 11.35
N THR A 104 -3.07 -9.35 12.19
CA THR A 104 -2.64 -10.74 12.07
C THR A 104 -3.50 -11.49 11.06
N VAL A 105 -2.96 -12.52 10.39
CA VAL A 105 -3.72 -13.33 9.42
C VAL A 105 -5.00 -13.91 10.06
N GLY A 106 -4.94 -14.24 11.36
CA GLY A 106 -6.11 -14.70 12.12
C GLY A 106 -7.19 -13.62 12.32
N GLN A 107 -6.82 -12.34 12.41
CA GLN A 107 -7.77 -11.22 12.56
C GLN A 107 -8.48 -10.84 11.25
N ILE A 108 -7.84 -11.13 10.12
CA ILE A 108 -8.41 -10.91 8.79
C ILE A 108 -9.40 -12.03 8.50
N GLN A 109 -8.88 -13.26 8.40
CA GLN A 109 -9.54 -14.57 8.33
C GLN A 109 -8.55 -15.53 7.65
N ALA A 110 -8.39 -16.74 8.19
CA ALA A 110 -7.41 -17.70 7.65
C ALA A 110 -7.72 -18.17 6.23
N GLU A 111 -9.00 -18.15 5.81
CA GLU A 111 -9.44 -18.53 4.46
C GLU A 111 -8.92 -17.55 3.38
N TYR A 112 -8.55 -16.32 3.75
CA TYR A 112 -8.01 -15.33 2.82
C TYR A 112 -6.50 -15.45 2.61
N ARG A 113 -5.84 -16.49 3.15
CA ARG A 113 -4.38 -16.67 3.01
C ARG A 113 -3.89 -16.63 1.58
N GLU A 114 -4.60 -17.28 0.65
CA GLU A 114 -4.19 -17.31 -0.76
C GLU A 114 -4.25 -15.91 -1.38
N LEU A 115 -5.28 -15.13 -1.06
CA LEU A 115 -5.40 -13.75 -1.50
C LEU A 115 -4.32 -12.85 -0.89
N ILE A 116 -4.01 -13.05 0.40
CA ILE A 116 -2.92 -12.33 1.07
C ILE A 116 -1.59 -12.61 0.35
N THR A 117 -1.28 -13.87 0.03
CA THR A 117 -0.07 -14.21 -0.73
C THR A 117 -0.06 -13.50 -2.09
N ARG A 118 -1.16 -13.57 -2.84
CA ARG A 118 -1.26 -12.90 -4.16
C ARG A 118 -1.11 -11.38 -4.07
N LEU A 119 -1.69 -10.75 -3.05
CA LEU A 119 -1.56 -9.30 -2.83
C LEU A 119 -0.12 -8.92 -2.42
N ALA A 120 0.56 -9.77 -1.66
CA ALA A 120 1.96 -9.60 -1.30
C ALA A 120 2.89 -9.75 -2.52
N ASP A 121 2.66 -10.75 -3.37
CA ASP A 121 3.39 -10.95 -4.63
C ASP A 121 3.22 -9.74 -5.57
N LYS A 122 2.01 -9.17 -5.59
CA LYS A 122 1.70 -7.93 -6.33
C LYS A 122 2.16 -6.67 -5.60
N ARG A 123 2.85 -6.76 -4.46
CA ARG A 123 3.41 -5.65 -3.67
C ARG A 123 2.38 -4.61 -3.20
N LEU A 124 1.13 -5.00 -2.95
CA LEU A 124 0.13 -4.11 -2.35
C LEU A 124 0.15 -4.17 -0.81
N ILE A 125 0.57 -5.31 -0.27
CA ILE A 125 0.72 -5.56 1.15
C ILE A 125 2.10 -6.17 1.43
N VAL A 126 2.50 -6.13 2.69
CA VAL A 126 3.70 -6.78 3.21
C VAL A 126 3.28 -7.74 4.30
N THR A 127 3.86 -8.93 4.29
CA THR A 127 3.71 -9.91 5.37
C THR A 127 4.93 -9.87 6.28
N GLY A 128 4.70 -10.08 7.57
CA GLY A 128 5.73 -10.09 8.60
C GLY A 128 5.43 -11.15 9.66
N ARG A 129 6.16 -11.07 10.76
CA ARG A 129 5.93 -11.91 11.94
C ARG A 129 5.97 -11.04 13.17
N ASP A 130 4.99 -11.21 14.04
CA ASP A 130 5.01 -10.67 15.39
C ASP A 130 6.02 -11.48 16.21
N GLU A 131 7.09 -10.84 16.70
CA GLU A 131 8.18 -11.52 17.41
C GLU A 131 7.75 -12.03 18.79
N GLU A 132 6.76 -11.41 19.42
CA GLU A 132 6.30 -11.79 20.76
C GLU A 132 5.33 -12.98 20.70
N ARG A 133 4.42 -12.97 19.73
CA ARG A 133 3.33 -13.96 19.61
C ARG A 133 3.62 -15.03 18.56
N GLY A 134 4.62 -14.83 17.72
CA GLY A 134 4.98 -15.72 16.62
C GLY A 134 3.95 -15.76 15.48
N GLU A 135 2.95 -14.86 15.50
CA GLU A 135 1.85 -14.80 14.54
C GLU A 135 2.27 -14.11 13.24
N GLU A 136 1.72 -14.54 12.10
CA GLU A 136 1.95 -13.86 10.82
C GLU A 136 1.14 -12.57 10.75
N THR A 137 1.82 -11.48 10.40
CA THR A 137 1.24 -10.14 10.31
C THR A 137 1.14 -9.68 8.87
N VAL A 138 0.21 -8.77 8.62
CA VAL A 138 -0.07 -8.18 7.32
C VAL A 138 -0.30 -6.68 7.50
N GLU A 139 0.28 -5.88 6.62
CA GLU A 139 0.03 -4.44 6.52
C GLU A 139 0.09 -3.96 5.06
N VAL A 140 -0.47 -2.79 4.77
CA VAL A 140 -0.28 -2.17 3.44
C VAL A 140 1.17 -1.75 3.24
N VAL A 141 1.66 -1.89 2.01
CA VAL A 141 3.07 -1.57 1.67
C VAL A 141 3.42 -0.11 1.97
N HIS A 142 2.46 0.80 1.81
CA HIS A 142 2.65 2.23 2.06
C HIS A 142 1.32 2.96 2.27
N GLU A 143 1.30 3.98 3.14
CA GLU A 143 0.12 4.85 3.35
C GLU A 143 -0.33 5.60 2.08
N ALA A 144 0.52 5.74 1.07
CA ALA A 144 0.15 6.36 -0.20
C ALA A 144 -1.01 5.60 -0.87
N LEU A 145 -1.09 4.28 -0.64
CA LEU A 145 -2.20 3.45 -1.10
C LEU A 145 -3.51 3.90 -0.46
N ILE A 146 -3.53 4.11 0.86
CA ILE A 146 -4.71 4.59 1.60
C ILE A 146 -5.13 5.99 1.11
N ARG A 147 -4.15 6.87 0.89
CA ARG A 147 -4.42 8.29 0.56
C ARG A 147 -4.84 8.51 -0.90
N ARG A 148 -4.40 7.65 -1.83
CA ARG A 148 -4.55 7.91 -3.27
C ARG A 148 -5.30 6.86 -4.05
N TRP A 149 -5.44 5.65 -3.53
CA TRP A 149 -6.26 4.65 -4.19
C TRP A 149 -7.73 4.95 -3.95
N ARG A 150 -8.40 5.46 -4.99
CA ARG A 150 -9.79 5.94 -4.91
C ARG A 150 -10.75 4.88 -4.37
N THR A 151 -10.58 3.64 -4.82
CA THR A 151 -11.41 2.50 -4.43
C THR A 151 -11.31 2.22 -2.93
N LEU A 152 -10.10 2.15 -2.38
CA LEU A 152 -9.90 1.97 -0.93
C LEU A 152 -10.45 3.13 -0.12
N ARG A 153 -10.24 4.37 -0.57
CA ARG A 153 -10.80 5.54 0.11
C ARG A 153 -12.31 5.50 0.17
N GLN A 154 -12.95 5.08 -0.90
CA GLN A 154 -14.40 4.93 -0.93
C GLN A 154 -14.86 3.90 0.09
N TRP A 155 -14.20 2.73 0.17
CA TRP A 155 -14.53 1.71 1.17
C TRP A 155 -14.33 2.21 2.60
N VAL A 156 -13.22 2.92 2.86
CA VAL A 156 -12.93 3.47 4.19
C VAL A 156 -13.99 4.49 4.60
N GLU A 157 -14.45 5.32 3.66
CA GLU A 157 -15.49 6.30 3.93
C GLU A 157 -16.86 5.63 4.18
N GLU A 158 -17.23 4.65 3.37
CA GLU A 158 -18.46 3.86 3.54
C GLU A 158 -18.49 3.14 4.90
N GLU A 159 -17.34 2.65 5.38
CA GLU A 159 -17.21 1.88 6.62
C GLU A 159 -16.68 2.69 7.80
N ARG A 160 -16.53 4.01 7.66
CA ARG A 160 -15.83 4.87 8.65
C ARG A 160 -16.41 4.73 10.05
N GLY A 161 -17.73 4.70 10.17
CA GLY A 161 -18.42 4.51 11.45
C GLY A 161 -18.07 3.18 12.12
N HIS A 162 -18.05 2.09 11.37
CA HIS A 162 -17.68 0.76 11.87
C HIS A 162 -16.20 0.69 12.25
N LEU A 163 -15.32 1.30 11.45
CA LEU A 163 -13.89 1.33 11.75
C LEU A 163 -13.59 2.13 13.02
N ILE A 164 -14.24 3.27 13.24
CA ILE A 164 -14.10 4.08 14.46
C ILE A 164 -14.57 3.29 15.68
N LEU A 165 -15.74 2.63 15.61
CA LEU A 165 -16.25 1.83 16.71
C LEU A 165 -15.29 0.69 17.09
N ARG A 166 -14.74 0.00 16.08
CA ARG A 166 -13.74 -1.07 16.30
C ARG A 166 -12.48 -0.54 16.99
N GLU A 167 -12.01 0.64 16.61
CA GLU A 167 -10.85 1.27 17.24
C GLU A 167 -11.14 1.67 18.69
N GLN A 168 -12.33 2.21 18.98
CA GLN A 168 -12.74 2.52 20.36
C GLN A 168 -12.75 1.27 21.24
N VAL A 169 -13.30 0.16 20.75
CA VAL A 169 -13.29 -1.12 21.49
C VAL A 169 -11.87 -1.62 21.71
N ARG A 170 -10.99 -1.53 20.70
CA ARG A 170 -9.57 -1.91 20.83
C ARG A 170 -8.88 -1.10 21.93
N VAL A 171 -9.03 0.23 21.89
CA VAL A 171 -8.43 1.14 22.85
C VAL A 171 -8.94 0.88 24.27
N ILE A 172 -10.25 0.68 24.44
CA ILE A 172 -10.84 0.31 25.74
C ILE A 172 -10.27 -1.01 26.25
N ASN A 173 -10.14 -2.03 25.40
CA ASN A 173 -9.58 -3.32 25.79
C ASN A 173 -8.10 -3.21 26.19
N GLU A 174 -7.30 -2.40 25.48
CA GLU A 174 -5.90 -2.13 25.86
C GLU A 174 -5.82 -1.37 27.20
N PHE A 175 -6.69 -0.39 27.42
CA PHE A 175 -6.76 0.32 28.70
C PHE A 175 -7.10 -0.62 29.86
N LEU A 176 -8.10 -1.50 29.68
CA LEU A 176 -8.47 -2.48 30.71
C LEU A 176 -7.34 -3.49 30.96
N ALA A 177 -6.68 -4.00 29.91
CA ALA A 177 -5.56 -4.94 30.05
C ALA A 177 -4.35 -4.34 30.80
N ASN A 178 -4.14 -3.03 30.70
CA ASN A 178 -3.10 -2.32 31.43
C ASN A 178 -3.48 -1.94 32.87
N LEU A 179 -4.78 -1.84 33.17
CA LEU A 179 -5.29 -1.51 34.52
C LEU A 179 -5.29 -2.70 35.49
N PHE A 180 -5.36 -3.92 34.96
CA PHE A 180 -5.37 -5.17 35.72
C PHE A 180 -4.02 -5.94 35.69
N ARG A 181 -2.95 -5.28 35.24
CA ARG A 181 -1.57 -5.79 35.25
C ARG A 181 -0.78 -5.10 36.37
#